data_AF-A0A699UR98-F1
#
_entry.id   AF-A0A699UR98-F1
#
_cell.length_a   1.000
_cell.length_b   1.000
_cell.length_c   1.000
_cell.angle_alpha   90.00
_cell.angle_beta   90.00
_cell.angle_gamma   90.00
#
_symmetry.space_group_name_H-M   'P 1'
#
loop_
_entity.id
_entity.type
_entity.pdbx_description
1 polymer ?
#
loop_
_entity_poly.entity_id
_entity_poly.type
_entity_poly.pdbx_seq_one_letter_code
_entity_poly.pdbx_strand_id
1 'polypeptide(L)'
;MWSDQEKRVQKIDHLERSLLIQGLSNDIYSLIDSNKTAKDLWDALAMHMLGSEYGEQDRKAAVLYEYETFKATEGELLLDTYIRYLQVINDLKKCGYSKDNCELNLKFLNNLQPE
;
A
#
# COMPACT_ATOMS: atom_id res chain seq x y z
N MET A 1 5.41 43.74 8.30
CA MET A 1 6.79 43.61 7.79
C MET A 1 7.33 42.30 8.36
N TRP A 2 7.74 41.34 7.52
CA TRP A 2 8.23 40.05 8.04
C TRP A 2 9.52 40.21 8.84
N SER A 3 9.65 39.40 9.89
CA SER A 3 10.85 39.21 10.68
C SER A 3 11.96 38.54 9.87
N ASP A 4 13.20 38.73 10.30
CA ASP A 4 14.35 38.06 9.67
C ASP A 4 14.36 36.55 9.89
N GLN A 5 13.56 36.05 10.84
CA GLN A 5 13.35 34.63 11.04
C GLN A 5 12.39 34.05 10.00
N GLU A 6 11.26 34.71 9.73
CA GLU A 6 10.29 34.28 8.69
C GLU A 6 10.93 34.27 7.31
N LYS A 7 11.75 35.28 6.98
CA LYS A 7 12.50 35.32 5.72
C LYS A 7 13.52 34.18 5.59
N ARG A 8 14.15 33.77 6.70
CA ARG A 8 15.09 32.63 6.71
C ARG A 8 14.36 31.32 6.47
N VAL A 9 13.22 31.11 7.14
CA VAL A 9 12.40 29.91 6.96
C VAL A 9 11.94 29.76 5.51
N GLN A 10 11.45 30.83 4.88
CA GLN A 10 11.05 30.78 3.47
C GLN A 10 12.19 30.45 2.52
N LYS A 11 13.39 30.99 2.76
CA LYS A 11 14.57 30.65 1.94
C LYS A 11 14.94 29.18 2.02
N ILE A 12 14.82 28.59 3.22
CA ILE A 12 15.08 27.16 3.44
C ILE A 12 14.02 26.32 2.70
N ASP A 13 12.73 26.64 2.88
CA ASP A 13 11.64 25.92 2.21
C ASP A 13 11.78 25.97 0.66
N HIS A 14 12.12 27.14 0.10
CA HIS A 14 12.39 27.27 -1.33
C HIS A 14 13.56 26.40 -1.81
N LEU A 15 14.63 26.31 -1.01
CA LEU A 15 15.80 25.49 -1.35
C LEU A 15 15.45 24.00 -1.29
N GLU A 16 14.80 23.56 -0.23
CA GLU A 16 14.36 22.18 -0.04
C GLU A 16 13.43 21.74 -1.17
N ARG A 17 12.47 22.58 -1.54
CA ARG A 17 11.58 22.33 -2.68
C ARG A 17 12.37 22.19 -3.99
N SER A 18 13.32 23.09 -4.25
CA SER A 18 14.13 23.03 -5.47
C SER A 18 14.94 21.73 -5.56
N LEU A 19 15.52 21.29 -4.45
CA LEU A 19 16.30 20.05 -4.37
C LEU A 19 15.42 18.82 -4.59
N LEU A 20 14.21 18.79 -3.98
CA LEU A 20 13.24 17.72 -4.19
C LEU A 20 12.84 17.61 -5.67
N ILE A 21 12.49 18.73 -6.31
CA ILE A 21 12.08 18.75 -7.73
C ILE A 21 13.21 18.26 -8.65
N GLN A 22 14.46 18.64 -8.39
CA GLN A 22 15.60 18.23 -9.19
C GLN A 22 15.84 16.71 -9.18
N GLY A 23 15.42 16.02 -8.11
CA GLY A 23 15.50 14.57 -8.00
C GLY A 23 14.36 13.80 -8.68
N LEU A 24 13.30 14.49 -9.15
CA LEU A 24 12.11 13.85 -9.70
C LEU A 24 12.12 13.81 -11.24
N SER A 25 11.57 12.74 -11.81
CA SER A 25 11.23 12.72 -13.24
C SER A 25 10.06 13.67 -13.52
N ASN A 26 10.01 14.20 -14.75
CA ASN A 26 8.93 15.10 -15.19
C ASN A 26 7.54 14.49 -15.01
N ASP A 27 7.38 13.18 -15.26
CA ASP A 27 6.11 12.47 -15.10
C ASP A 27 5.63 12.52 -13.64
N ILE A 28 6.53 12.24 -12.69
CA ILE A 28 6.21 12.27 -11.25
C ILE A 28 5.96 13.70 -10.79
N TYR A 29 6.77 14.66 -11.24
CA TYR A 29 6.61 16.07 -10.89
C TYR A 29 5.23 16.62 -11.31
N SER A 30 4.78 16.30 -12.53
CA SER A 30 3.47 16.75 -13.05
C SER A 30 2.27 16.25 -12.23
N LEU A 31 2.44 15.16 -11.46
CA LEU A 31 1.38 14.62 -10.60
C LEU A 31 1.26 15.37 -9.26
N ILE A 32 2.32 16.07 -8.83
CA ILE A 32 2.43 16.67 -7.48
C ILE A 32 2.81 18.16 -7.49
N ASP A 33 2.71 18.85 -8.63
CA ASP A 33 3.21 20.21 -8.83
C ASP A 33 2.46 21.31 -8.06
N SER A 34 1.21 21.03 -7.66
CA SER A 34 0.30 21.98 -6.99
C SER A 34 0.65 22.30 -5.52
N ASN A 35 1.61 21.58 -4.94
CA ASN A 35 2.02 21.73 -3.55
C ASN A 35 2.80 23.02 -3.32
N LYS A 36 2.65 23.67 -2.14
CA LYS A 36 3.20 25.01 -1.88
C LYS A 36 4.51 24.98 -1.13
N THR A 37 4.63 24.10 -0.14
CA THR A 37 5.84 23.94 0.69
C THR A 37 6.64 22.70 0.30
N ALA A 38 7.91 22.65 0.70
CA ALA A 38 8.74 21.45 0.52
C ALA A 38 8.14 20.24 1.24
N LYS A 39 7.52 20.48 2.41
CA LYS A 39 6.82 19.45 3.18
C LYS A 39 5.61 18.90 2.40
N ASP A 40 4.73 19.77 1.90
CA ASP A 40 3.55 19.33 1.15
C ASP A 40 3.95 18.50 -0.07
N LEU A 41 5.04 18.90 -0.75
CA LEU A 41 5.59 18.18 -1.89
C LEU A 41 6.12 16.80 -1.50
N TRP A 42 6.83 16.69 -0.39
CA TRP A 42 7.32 15.43 0.16
C TRP A 42 6.17 14.50 0.58
N ASP A 43 5.17 15.03 1.28
CA ASP A 43 4.01 14.27 1.74
C ASP A 43 3.17 13.76 0.55
N ALA A 44 3.00 14.57 -0.51
CA ALA A 44 2.34 14.15 -1.74
C ALA A 44 3.13 13.07 -2.50
N LEU A 45 4.45 13.21 -2.58
CA LEU A 45 5.33 12.20 -3.19
C LEU A 45 5.22 10.86 -2.43
N ALA A 46 5.30 10.91 -1.10
CA ALA A 46 5.15 9.73 -0.25
C ALA A 46 3.78 9.07 -0.45
N MET A 47 2.70 9.86 -0.47
CA MET A 47 1.35 9.36 -0.72
C MET A 47 1.21 8.69 -2.10
N HIS A 48 1.83 9.26 -3.14
CA HIS A 48 1.76 8.69 -4.49
C HIS A 48 2.59 7.41 -4.65
N MET A 49 3.76 7.33 -4.01
CA MET A 49 4.67 6.18 -4.18
C MET A 49 4.38 5.03 -3.21
N LEU A 50 3.96 5.35 -1.98
CA LEU A 50 3.71 4.37 -0.92
C LEU A 50 2.22 4.10 -0.68
N GLY A 51 1.35 4.95 -1.24
CA GLY A 51 -0.07 5.00 -0.89
C GLY A 51 -0.32 5.85 0.35
N SER A 52 -1.59 6.08 0.66
CA SER A 52 -1.99 6.65 1.94
C SER A 52 -2.10 5.56 3.02
N GLU A 53 -2.04 5.93 4.30
CA GLU A 53 -2.36 4.99 5.40
C GLU A 53 -3.77 4.40 5.22
N TYR A 54 -4.70 5.19 4.69
CA TYR A 54 -6.04 4.73 4.30
C TYR A 54 -5.96 3.65 3.20
N GLY A 55 -5.10 3.82 2.19
CA GLY A 55 -4.82 2.81 1.18
C GLY A 55 -4.14 1.55 1.74
N GLU A 56 -3.32 1.68 2.78
CA GLU A 56 -2.73 0.52 3.48
C GLU A 56 -3.80 -0.26 4.26
N GLN A 57 -4.69 0.42 4.98
CA GLN A 57 -5.79 -0.21 5.70
C GLN A 57 -6.79 -0.84 4.74
N ASP A 58 -7.15 -0.16 3.65
CA ASP A 58 -8.01 -0.72 2.60
C ASP A 58 -7.38 -1.96 1.96
N ARG A 59 -6.06 -1.94 1.70
CA ARG A 59 -5.34 -3.12 1.22
C ARG A 59 -5.36 -4.27 2.22
N LYS A 60 -5.16 -3.99 3.52
CA LYS A 60 -5.27 -5.00 4.58
C LYS A 60 -6.67 -5.59 4.67
N ALA A 61 -7.69 -4.73 4.60
CA ALA A 61 -9.10 -5.14 4.61
C ALA A 61 -9.46 -5.99 3.39
N ALA A 62 -8.99 -5.62 2.19
CA ALA A 62 -9.21 -6.38 0.97
C ALA A 62 -8.58 -7.79 1.04
N VAL A 63 -7.32 -7.89 1.48
CA VAL A 63 -6.64 -9.17 1.65
C VAL A 63 -7.33 -10.04 2.71
N LEU A 64 -7.77 -9.45 3.82
CA LEU A 64 -8.52 -10.17 4.85
C LEU A 64 -9.88 -10.66 4.33
N TYR A 65 -10.59 -9.82 3.58
CA TYR A 65 -11.85 -10.19 2.95
C TYR A 65 -11.68 -11.36 1.97
N GLU A 66 -10.64 -11.32 1.12
CA GLU A 66 -10.32 -12.39 0.18
C GLU A 66 -10.02 -13.70 0.91
N TYR A 67 -9.27 -13.65 2.01
CA TYR A 67 -9.04 -14.82 2.85
C TYR A 67 -10.32 -15.36 3.49
N GLU A 68 -11.15 -14.49 4.07
CA GLU A 68 -12.34 -14.92 4.79
C GLU A 68 -13.40 -15.52 3.86
N THR A 69 -13.49 -14.98 2.64
CA THR A 69 -14.43 -15.40 1.60
C THR A 69 -13.85 -16.41 0.62
N PHE A 70 -12.59 -16.83 0.80
CA PHE A 70 -11.94 -17.80 -0.07
C PHE A 70 -12.75 -19.09 -0.19
N LYS A 71 -13.03 -19.49 -1.44
CA LYS A 71 -13.67 -20.77 -1.77
C LYS A 71 -13.05 -21.36 -3.03
N ALA A 72 -13.03 -22.69 -3.08
CA ALA A 72 -12.73 -23.42 -4.31
C ALA A 72 -13.83 -23.14 -5.34
N THR A 73 -13.42 -22.90 -6.59
CA THR A 73 -14.37 -22.66 -7.69
C THR A 73 -14.83 -24.01 -8.25
N GLU A 74 -16.10 -24.11 -8.68
CA GLU A 74 -16.61 -25.33 -9.30
C GLU A 74 -15.81 -25.65 -10.58
N GLY A 75 -15.34 -26.90 -10.69
CA GLY A 75 -14.50 -27.35 -11.81
C GLY A 75 -13.03 -26.89 -11.78
N GLU A 76 -12.61 -26.14 -10.76
CA GLU A 76 -11.20 -25.79 -10.54
C GLU A 76 -10.42 -27.01 -10.07
N LEU A 77 -9.21 -27.23 -10.61
CA LEU A 77 -8.36 -28.30 -10.13
C LEU A 77 -7.93 -28.03 -8.67
N LEU A 78 -7.80 -29.08 -7.87
CA LEU A 78 -7.34 -28.97 -6.49
C LEU A 78 -6.00 -28.24 -6.38
N LEU A 79 -5.09 -28.52 -7.32
CA LEU A 79 -3.77 -27.87 -7.36
C LEU A 79 -3.89 -26.36 -7.63
N ASP A 80 -4.74 -25.95 -8.55
CA ASP A 80 -4.96 -24.53 -8.88
C ASP A 80 -5.58 -23.80 -7.68
N THR A 81 -6.57 -24.42 -7.03
CA THR A 81 -7.18 -23.93 -5.80
C THR A 81 -6.11 -23.74 -4.71
N TYR A 82 -5.24 -24.72 -4.53
CA TYR A 82 -4.16 -24.66 -3.54
C TYR A 82 -3.16 -23.53 -3.84
N ILE A 83 -2.78 -23.35 -5.11
CA ILE A 83 -1.89 -22.26 -5.53
C ILE A 83 -2.50 -20.89 -5.20
N ARG A 84 -3.79 -20.66 -5.54
CA ARG A 84 -4.48 -19.42 -5.16
C ARG A 84 -4.51 -19.23 -3.65
N TYR A 85 -4.81 -20.28 -2.90
CA TYR A 85 -4.84 -20.19 -1.45
C TYR A 85 -3.49 -19.78 -0.83
N LEU A 86 -2.39 -20.32 -1.36
CA LEU A 86 -1.04 -19.93 -0.95
C LEU A 86 -0.73 -18.47 -1.25
N GLN A 87 -1.22 -17.93 -2.38
CA GLN A 87 -1.07 -16.51 -2.70
C GLN A 87 -1.77 -15.63 -1.66
N VAL A 88 -3.02 -15.96 -1.33
CA VAL A 88 -3.80 -15.25 -0.30
C VAL A 88 -3.11 -15.29 1.07
N ILE A 89 -2.56 -16.44 1.47
CA ILE A 89 -1.78 -16.57 2.72
C ILE A 89 -0.52 -15.67 2.68
N ASN A 90 0.20 -15.66 1.57
CA ASN A 90 1.39 -14.82 1.44
C ASN A 90 1.05 -13.34 1.55
N ASP A 91 -0.06 -12.91 0.96
CA ASP A 91 -0.48 -11.51 1.04
C ASP A 91 -0.98 -11.13 2.44
N LEU A 92 -1.65 -12.05 3.15
CA LEU A 92 -1.95 -11.88 4.58
C LEU A 92 -0.68 -11.66 5.41
N LYS A 93 0.36 -12.47 5.18
CA LYS A 93 1.65 -12.34 5.88
C LYS A 93 2.31 -11.00 5.59
N LYS A 94 2.30 -10.54 4.33
CA LYS A 94 2.78 -9.18 3.95
C LYS A 94 1.98 -8.06 4.61
N CYS A 95 0.71 -8.30 4.92
CA CYS A 95 -0.14 -7.37 5.66
C CYS A 95 0.05 -7.40 7.19
N GLY A 96 0.95 -8.26 7.70
CA GLY A 96 1.23 -8.40 9.12
C GLY A 96 0.29 -9.36 9.87
N TYR A 97 -0.57 -10.09 9.17
CA TYR A 97 -1.39 -11.12 9.78
C TYR A 97 -0.58 -12.41 9.96
N SER A 98 -0.55 -12.92 11.20
CA SER A 98 0.03 -14.22 11.52
C SER A 98 -1.09 -15.18 11.91
N LYS A 99 -1.12 -16.35 11.27
CA LYS A 99 -2.05 -17.44 11.57
C LYS A 99 -1.26 -18.74 11.72
N ASP A 100 -1.73 -19.62 12.60
CA ASP A 100 -1.11 -20.93 12.78
C ASP A 100 -1.36 -21.83 11.56
N ASN A 101 -0.43 -22.73 11.26
CA ASN A 101 -0.57 -23.64 10.13
C ASN A 101 -1.80 -24.56 10.26
N CYS A 102 -2.19 -24.96 11.48
CA CYS A 102 -3.42 -25.72 11.68
C CYS A 102 -4.66 -24.93 11.30
N GLU A 103 -4.71 -23.64 11.65
CA GLU A 103 -5.82 -22.74 11.30
C GLU A 103 -5.94 -22.59 9.78
N LEU A 104 -4.81 -22.34 9.11
CA LEU A 104 -4.76 -22.21 7.65
C LEU A 104 -5.20 -23.51 6.95
N ASN A 105 -4.70 -24.66 7.41
CA ASN A 105 -5.07 -25.95 6.83
C ASN A 105 -6.56 -26.27 7.03
N LEU A 106 -7.10 -26.01 8.22
CA LEU A 106 -8.53 -26.21 8.49
C LEU A 106 -9.39 -25.29 7.62
N LYS A 107 -9.01 -24.02 7.48
CA LYS A 107 -9.72 -23.07 6.61
C LYS A 107 -9.69 -23.53 5.15
N PHE A 108 -8.56 -24.02 4.64
CA PHE A 108 -8.47 -24.55 3.28
C PHE A 108 -9.44 -25.72 3.07
N LEU A 109 -9.36 -26.75 3.93
CA LEU A 109 -10.17 -27.95 3.83
C LEU A 109 -11.68 -27.65 3.88
N ASN A 110 -12.11 -26.74 4.76
CA ASN A 110 -13.52 -26.34 4.90
C ASN A 110 -14.08 -25.58 3.69
N ASN A 111 -13.22 -25.10 2.79
CA ASN A 111 -13.60 -24.30 1.62
C ASN A 111 -13.33 -25.04 0.30
N LEU A 112 -12.99 -26.33 0.37
CA LEU A 112 -13.00 -27.22 -0.80
C LEU A 112 -14.43 -27.58 -1.19
N GLN A 113 -14.65 -27.81 -2.48
CA GLN A 113 -15.93 -28.32 -2.97
C GLN A 113 -16.08 -29.81 -2.57
N PRO A 114 -17.29 -30.27 -2.26
CA PRO A 114 -17.59 -31.70 -2.22
C PRO A 114 -17.36 -32.33 -3.60
N GLU A 115 -16.92 -33.58 -3.62
CA GLU A 115 -16.80 -34.40 -4.84
C GLU A 115 -18.17 -34.81 -5.40
#